data_AF-A0AAV1QLJ1-F1
#
_entry.id   AF-A0AAV1QLJ1-F1
#
_cell.length_a   1.000
_cell.length_b   1.000
_cell.length_c   1.000
_cell.angle_alpha   90.00
_cell.angle_beta   90.00
_cell.angle_gamma   90.00
#
_symmetry.space_group_name_H-M   'P 1'
#
loop_
_entity.id
_entity.type
_entity.pdbx_description
1 polymer ?
#
loop_
_entity_poly.entity_id
_entity_poly.type
_entity_poly.pdbx_seq_one_letter_code
_entity_poly.pdbx_strand_id
1 'polypeptide(L)'
;MRRSIGLLDIFGFENFTVNSFEQLCINFANENLQQFFVRHVFKLEQEEYNLEHINWQHIEFTDNQDALDMIAIKPMNIISLIDEESKFPKGTDSTMLNKLNFQHKLNTYYIPPKNNYETQFGIQHFAGVVYYETRGSLRVTTNCFLLLLLLLLLLLLLLLLLLQDHHDMLLEIERDKAITDKVILIQKVVRGFKDRSNFLKMRKSAVLIQKTWRGHQCRKNYGAMRAGFSRLQALVRSRKLCASYHVARQRITRFQGRCRGFLVRRAFRHRLWAVITVQAYTRGMIARRLYHRLKGEYRRRLEAEKLRLAEEAKLRNQMSAKRAKAEAERKHQERLAQLAKEDAEREKREKEEARRKKEMVEQMEKARLEPVNDSDMVDKMFGFLGTSSSFPGQEGQAPAGFEDLERTHHELEEEDLDEALPLPEDDEEEDLSEYKFAKYAATYFQGTTTHTYVRRPLKQPLLFHDDEGDQLAALAVWITVLRFMGDLPEPKYHTAISDGSEKIPVMTKIYETLGKKTYKRELQALQGEGEMQLPQSDVHKKNSVRHKLVSLTLKKKSKITEEVRRRSEATKSKKPIMLPVTFMDGTTKTLLTDSATTAKELCDALSDKINLRDRFGFSLYIALFDK
;
A
#
# COMPACT_ATOMS: atom_id res chain seq x y z
N MET A 1 -10.54 24.45 -50.86
CA MET A 1 -11.90 24.89 -51.23
C MET A 1 -12.86 24.52 -50.11
N ARG A 2 -13.58 25.47 -49.51
CA ARG A 2 -14.72 25.15 -48.64
C ARG A 2 -15.85 24.72 -49.56
N ARG A 3 -16.39 23.51 -49.36
CA ARG A 3 -17.56 23.03 -50.09
C ARG A 3 -18.81 23.50 -49.32
N SER A 4 -19.77 24.09 -50.01
CA SER A 4 -21.07 24.51 -49.47
C SER A 4 -22.17 23.92 -50.33
N ILE A 5 -23.23 23.42 -49.69
CA ILE A 5 -24.45 22.95 -50.36
C ILE A 5 -25.51 24.03 -50.14
N GLY A 6 -26.08 24.55 -51.23
CA GLY A 6 -27.19 25.51 -51.19
C GLY A 6 -28.50 24.80 -51.46
N LEU A 7 -29.49 25.02 -50.58
CA LEU A 7 -30.87 24.58 -50.78
C LEU A 7 -31.71 25.81 -51.10
N LEU A 8 -32.37 25.80 -52.24
CA LEU A 8 -33.26 26.87 -52.69
C LEU A 8 -34.71 26.43 -52.45
N ASP A 9 -35.38 27.10 -51.51
CA ASP A 9 -36.82 26.96 -51.28
C ASP A 9 -37.51 28.24 -51.75
N ILE A 10 -38.31 28.15 -52.80
CA ILE A 10 -39.03 29.27 -53.39
C ILE A 10 -40.51 28.94 -53.53
N PHE A 11 -41.35 29.98 -53.51
CA PHE A 11 -42.76 29.85 -53.82
C PHE A 11 -42.96 29.32 -55.25
N GLY A 12 -43.85 28.33 -55.40
CA GLY A 12 -44.24 27.81 -56.70
C GLY A 12 -45.08 28.80 -57.52
N PHE A 13 -45.43 28.42 -58.75
CA PHE A 13 -46.28 29.23 -59.62
C PHE A 13 -47.68 29.44 -59.02
N GLU A 14 -48.17 30.68 -58.97
CA GLU A 14 -49.45 31.06 -58.35
C GLU A 14 -50.45 31.61 -59.39
N ASN A 15 -51.70 31.12 -59.34
CA ASN A 15 -52.80 31.66 -60.14
C ASN A 15 -54.11 31.62 -59.35
N PHE A 16 -54.52 32.76 -58.82
CA PHE A 16 -55.75 32.96 -58.04
C PHE A 16 -56.86 33.60 -58.87
N THR A 17 -58.06 33.72 -58.26
CA THR A 17 -59.21 34.40 -58.88
C THR A 17 -58.99 35.90 -59.09
N VAL A 18 -58.18 36.52 -58.23
CA VAL A 18 -57.72 37.92 -58.36
C VAL A 18 -56.21 37.90 -58.10
N ASN A 19 -55.41 38.12 -59.13
CA ASN A 19 -53.94 38.18 -59.01
C ASN A 19 -53.51 39.64 -58.92
N SER A 20 -52.76 39.98 -57.87
CA SER A 20 -52.16 41.29 -57.71
C SER A 20 -50.71 41.30 -58.20
N PHE A 21 -50.03 42.42 -57.98
CA PHE A 21 -48.64 42.61 -58.39
C PHE A 21 -47.67 41.64 -57.70
N GLU A 22 -47.98 41.17 -56.49
CA GLU A 22 -47.21 40.16 -55.77
C GLU A 22 -47.17 38.82 -56.53
N GLN A 23 -48.30 38.37 -57.08
CA GLN A 23 -48.34 37.17 -57.92
C GLN A 23 -47.53 37.36 -59.20
N LEU A 24 -47.52 38.56 -59.78
CA LEU A 24 -46.70 38.87 -60.96
C LEU A 24 -45.21 38.67 -60.64
N CYS A 25 -44.75 39.09 -59.46
CA CYS A 25 -43.37 38.90 -59.00
C CYS A 25 -43.03 37.43 -58.75
N ILE A 26 -43.93 36.69 -58.10
CA ILE A 26 -43.74 35.25 -57.81
C ILE A 26 -43.69 34.47 -59.13
N ASN A 27 -44.59 34.76 -60.06
CA ASN A 27 -44.63 34.10 -61.36
C ASN A 27 -43.44 34.49 -62.23
N PHE A 28 -42.98 35.75 -62.16
CA PHE A 28 -41.73 36.17 -62.82
C PHE A 28 -40.50 35.44 -62.26
N ALA A 29 -40.42 35.23 -60.94
CA ALA A 29 -39.36 34.45 -60.32
C ALA A 29 -39.36 33.00 -60.80
N ASN A 30 -40.54 32.38 -60.89
CA ASN A 30 -40.71 31.03 -61.44
C ASN A 30 -40.36 30.95 -62.93
N GLU A 31 -40.74 31.96 -63.72
CA GLU A 31 -40.38 32.07 -65.14
C GLU A 31 -38.85 32.12 -65.34
N ASN A 32 -38.12 32.81 -64.45
CA ASN A 32 -36.65 32.83 -64.46
C ASN A 32 -36.03 31.49 -64.04
N LEU A 33 -36.60 30.79 -63.04
CA LEU A 33 -36.14 29.45 -62.67
C LEU A 33 -36.38 28.45 -63.80
N GLN A 34 -37.51 28.56 -64.49
CA GLN A 34 -37.80 27.75 -65.66
C GLN A 34 -36.81 28.04 -66.79
N GLN A 35 -36.49 29.30 -67.06
CA GLN A 35 -35.48 29.64 -68.08
C GLN A 35 -34.08 29.15 -67.70
N PHE A 36 -33.76 29.16 -66.41
CA PHE A 36 -32.53 28.55 -65.91
C PHE A 36 -32.49 27.05 -66.20
N PHE A 37 -33.59 26.33 -65.94
CA PHE A 37 -33.71 24.90 -66.27
C PHE A 37 -33.57 24.67 -67.77
N VAL A 38 -34.31 25.42 -68.61
CA VAL A 38 -34.26 25.29 -70.07
C VAL A 38 -32.86 25.55 -70.60
N ARG A 39 -32.17 26.57 -70.06
CA ARG A 39 -30.81 26.89 -70.45
C ARG A 39 -29.81 25.81 -70.08
N HIS A 40 -29.85 25.26 -68.86
CA HIS A 40 -28.86 24.30 -68.40
C HIS A 40 -29.12 22.89 -68.90
N VAL A 41 -30.37 22.46 -68.98
CA VAL A 41 -30.74 21.11 -69.39
C VAL A 41 -30.76 20.97 -70.91
N PHE A 42 -31.12 22.03 -71.65
CA PHE A 42 -31.22 21.95 -73.10
C PHE A 42 -30.18 22.81 -73.82
N LYS A 43 -30.15 24.13 -73.63
CA LYS A 43 -29.30 25.01 -74.46
C LYS A 43 -27.80 24.72 -74.30
N LEU A 44 -27.29 24.72 -73.06
CA LEU A 44 -25.87 24.49 -72.78
C LEU A 44 -25.44 23.08 -73.14
N GLU A 45 -26.29 22.08 -72.87
CA GLU A 45 -26.01 20.69 -73.20
C GLU A 45 -25.90 20.48 -74.72
N GLN A 46 -26.82 21.07 -75.50
CA GLN A 46 -26.77 21.02 -76.96
C GLN A 46 -25.59 21.81 -77.54
N GLU A 47 -25.22 22.94 -76.91
CA GLU A 47 -24.01 23.71 -77.26
C GLU A 47 -22.74 22.87 -77.03
N GLU A 48 -22.64 22.18 -75.91
CA GLU A 48 -21.52 21.26 -75.61
C GLU A 48 -21.47 20.09 -76.60
N TYR A 49 -22.60 19.45 -76.93
CA TYR A 49 -22.61 18.39 -77.94
C TYR A 49 -22.15 18.86 -79.32
N ASN A 50 -22.46 20.10 -79.69
CA ASN A 50 -21.96 20.71 -80.91
C ASN A 50 -20.45 21.00 -80.85
N LEU A 51 -19.96 21.51 -79.71
CA LEU A 51 -18.54 21.79 -79.48
C LEU A 51 -17.70 20.51 -79.50
N GLU A 52 -18.20 19.44 -78.89
CA GLU A 52 -17.54 18.12 -78.86
C GLU A 52 -17.74 17.30 -80.15
N HIS A 53 -18.47 17.85 -81.13
CA HIS A 53 -18.77 17.19 -82.41
C HIS A 53 -19.43 15.81 -82.26
N ILE A 54 -20.30 15.67 -81.26
CA ILE A 54 -21.05 14.45 -81.02
C ILE A 54 -22.13 14.31 -82.09
N ASN A 55 -22.44 13.08 -82.51
CA ASN A 55 -23.56 12.82 -83.42
C ASN A 55 -24.87 12.76 -82.63
N TRP A 56 -25.60 13.87 -82.58
CA TRP A 56 -26.85 14.01 -81.83
C TRP A 56 -27.97 14.62 -82.71
N GLN A 57 -29.23 14.46 -82.29
CA GLN A 57 -30.38 15.03 -82.98
C GLN A 57 -30.91 16.24 -82.24
N HIS A 58 -31.14 17.35 -82.95
CA HIS A 58 -31.69 18.56 -82.36
C HIS A 58 -33.03 18.30 -81.66
N ILE A 59 -33.09 18.58 -80.36
CA ILE A 59 -34.30 18.42 -79.55
C ILE A 59 -35.01 19.77 -79.52
N GLU A 60 -36.21 19.82 -80.09
CA GLU A 60 -37.06 21.00 -80.01
C GLU A 60 -37.59 21.19 -78.59
N PHE A 61 -37.47 22.42 -78.06
CA PHE A 61 -38.00 22.81 -76.76
C PHE A 61 -38.68 24.17 -76.85
N THR A 62 -39.60 24.46 -75.91
CA THR A 62 -40.27 25.75 -75.81
C THR A 62 -39.42 26.70 -74.97
N ASP A 63 -38.89 27.76 -75.59
CA ASP A 63 -38.12 28.79 -74.92
C ASP A 63 -39.05 29.88 -74.37
N ASN A 64 -38.90 30.21 -73.09
CA ASN A 64 -39.69 31.26 -72.44
C ASN A 64 -38.95 32.61 -72.35
N GLN A 65 -37.82 32.76 -73.06
CA GLN A 65 -37.07 34.02 -73.12
C GLN A 65 -37.92 35.21 -73.58
N ASP A 66 -38.77 35.05 -74.58
CA ASP A 66 -39.61 36.13 -75.10
C ASP A 66 -40.65 36.62 -74.08
N ALA A 67 -41.15 35.73 -73.22
CA ALA A 67 -42.04 36.09 -72.11
C ALA A 67 -41.28 36.88 -71.03
N LEU A 68 -40.07 36.45 -70.66
CA LEU A 68 -39.20 37.17 -69.71
C LEU A 68 -38.80 38.55 -70.24
N ASP A 69 -38.50 38.64 -71.52
CA ASP A 69 -38.18 39.87 -72.23
C ASP A 69 -39.31 40.88 -72.16
N MET A 70 -40.55 40.43 -72.35
CA MET A 70 -41.74 41.26 -72.22
C MET A 70 -41.99 41.70 -70.77
N ILE A 71 -41.74 40.84 -69.78
CA ILE A 71 -42.04 41.13 -68.39
C ILE A 71 -41.02 42.11 -67.80
N ALA A 72 -39.72 41.84 -67.90
CA ALA A 72 -38.71 42.62 -67.17
C ALA A 72 -37.33 42.80 -67.84
N ILE A 73 -37.00 42.11 -68.95
CA ILE A 73 -35.62 42.16 -69.50
C ILE A 73 -35.44 43.20 -70.62
N LYS A 74 -36.30 43.21 -71.66
CA LYS A 74 -36.15 44.15 -72.80
C LYS A 74 -36.62 45.57 -72.44
N PRO A 75 -36.13 46.63 -73.10
CA PRO A 75 -36.64 47.99 -72.85
C PRO A 75 -38.13 48.10 -73.20
N MET A 76 -38.85 48.98 -72.48
CA MET A 76 -40.32 49.09 -72.57
C MET A 76 -41.04 47.78 -72.20
N ASN A 77 -40.52 47.05 -71.21
CA ASN A 77 -41.17 45.89 -70.60
C ASN A 77 -42.24 46.30 -69.59
N ILE A 78 -43.08 45.33 -69.20
CA ILE A 78 -44.22 45.55 -68.28
C ILE A 78 -43.76 46.19 -66.96
N ILE A 79 -42.70 45.67 -66.33
CA ILE A 79 -42.17 46.22 -65.07
C ILE A 79 -41.67 47.66 -65.24
N SER A 80 -40.96 47.96 -66.33
CA SER A 80 -40.41 49.29 -66.61
C SER A 80 -41.50 50.33 -66.89
N LEU A 81 -42.59 49.92 -67.54
CA LEU A 81 -43.75 50.78 -67.79
C LEU A 81 -44.55 51.04 -66.52
N ILE A 82 -44.67 50.04 -65.64
CA ILE A 82 -45.26 50.19 -64.31
C ILE A 82 -44.40 51.14 -63.46
N ASP A 83 -43.07 50.98 -63.49
CA ASP A 83 -42.13 51.84 -62.76
C ASP A 83 -42.18 53.31 -63.26
N GLU A 84 -42.21 53.53 -64.57
CA GLU A 84 -42.35 54.86 -65.17
C GLU A 84 -43.66 55.54 -64.74
N GLU A 85 -44.79 54.83 -64.83
CA GLU A 85 -46.09 55.37 -64.46
C GLU A 85 -46.21 55.63 -62.96
N SER A 86 -45.54 54.83 -62.11
CA SER A 86 -45.49 55.02 -60.66
C SER A 86 -44.75 56.29 -60.23
N LYS A 87 -43.82 56.78 -61.07
CA LYS A 87 -43.08 58.03 -60.85
C LYS A 87 -43.81 59.24 -61.41
N PHE A 88 -44.88 59.04 -62.18
CA PHE A 88 -45.63 60.12 -62.82
C PHE A 88 -46.66 60.75 -61.86
N PRO A 89 -46.61 62.07 -61.58
CA PRO A 89 -47.46 62.69 -60.54
C PRO A 89 -48.98 62.62 -60.77
N LYS A 90 -49.43 62.35 -62.01
CA LYS A 90 -50.84 62.12 -62.37
C LYS A 90 -51.11 60.69 -62.86
N GLY A 91 -50.19 59.76 -62.59
CA GLY A 91 -50.33 58.37 -62.99
C GLY A 91 -51.46 57.69 -62.22
N THR A 92 -52.28 56.91 -62.92
CA THR A 92 -53.38 56.11 -62.36
C THR A 92 -53.32 54.69 -62.92
N ASP A 93 -53.91 53.72 -62.23
CA ASP A 93 -53.90 52.32 -62.69
C ASP A 93 -54.52 52.18 -64.10
N SER A 94 -55.46 53.05 -64.47
CA SER A 94 -56.07 53.10 -65.80
C SER A 94 -55.12 53.66 -66.87
N THR A 95 -54.33 54.69 -66.55
CA THR A 95 -53.33 55.24 -67.51
C THR A 95 -52.16 54.29 -67.69
N MET A 96 -51.77 53.56 -66.63
CA MET A 96 -50.82 52.44 -66.68
C MET A 96 -51.29 51.34 -67.64
N LEU A 97 -52.53 50.87 -67.47
CA LEU A 97 -53.11 49.82 -68.33
C LEU A 97 -53.18 50.25 -69.80
N ASN A 98 -53.53 51.52 -70.07
CA ASN A 98 -53.54 52.05 -71.42
C ASN A 98 -52.15 52.07 -72.07
N LYS A 99 -51.10 52.41 -71.32
CA LYS A 99 -49.71 52.34 -71.80
C LYS A 99 -49.25 50.90 -72.08
N LEU A 100 -49.56 49.97 -71.17
CA LEU A 100 -49.25 48.54 -71.35
C LEU A 100 -49.94 47.98 -72.61
N ASN A 101 -51.23 48.29 -72.78
CA ASN A 101 -51.99 47.91 -73.97
C ASN A 101 -51.43 48.53 -75.24
N PHE A 102 -51.06 49.81 -75.23
CA PHE A 102 -50.49 50.45 -76.42
C PHE A 102 -49.17 49.81 -76.86
N GLN A 103 -48.30 49.47 -75.91
CA GLN A 103 -46.98 48.92 -76.19
C GLN A 103 -47.00 47.43 -76.54
N HIS A 104 -47.81 46.63 -75.84
CA HIS A 104 -47.73 45.16 -75.90
C HIS A 104 -48.88 44.46 -76.64
N LYS A 105 -49.85 45.19 -77.20
CA LYS A 105 -51.01 44.58 -77.91
C LYS A 105 -50.64 43.61 -79.04
N LEU A 106 -49.48 43.77 -79.67
CA LEU A 106 -49.01 42.89 -80.75
C LEU A 106 -48.14 41.73 -80.26
N ASN A 107 -47.81 41.67 -78.96
CA ASN A 107 -46.98 40.61 -78.40
C ASN A 107 -47.83 39.35 -78.15
N THR A 108 -47.38 38.20 -78.64
CA THR A 108 -48.04 36.89 -78.47
C THR A 108 -48.25 36.51 -77.00
N TYR A 109 -47.38 36.98 -76.10
CA TYR A 109 -47.44 36.66 -74.67
C TYR A 109 -48.30 37.64 -73.85
N TYR A 110 -48.79 38.73 -74.45
CA TYR A 110 -49.65 39.71 -73.79
C TYR A 110 -51.10 39.58 -74.24
N ILE A 111 -52.02 39.51 -73.29
CA ILE A 111 -53.45 39.41 -73.56
C ILE A 111 -54.13 40.69 -73.09
N PRO A 112 -54.60 41.55 -74.00
CA PRO A 112 -55.30 42.77 -73.62
C PRO A 112 -56.68 42.46 -73.00
N PRO A 113 -57.23 43.37 -72.18
CA PRO A 113 -58.59 43.24 -71.63
C PRO A 113 -59.63 43.09 -72.75
N LYS A 114 -60.71 42.33 -72.47
CA LYS A 114 -61.77 42.07 -73.47
C LYS A 114 -62.65 43.31 -73.67
N ASN A 115 -62.82 44.13 -72.64
CA ASN A 115 -63.64 45.34 -72.65
C ASN A 115 -62.89 46.54 -72.05
N ASN A 116 -63.20 47.77 -72.50
CA ASN A 116 -62.61 49.01 -71.99
C ASN A 116 -62.92 49.32 -70.51
N TYR A 117 -63.84 48.58 -69.89
CA TYR A 117 -64.20 48.70 -68.46
C TYR A 117 -63.44 47.72 -67.57
N GLU A 118 -62.72 46.78 -68.16
CA GLU A 118 -62.00 45.72 -67.45
C GLU A 118 -60.62 46.23 -67.03
N THR A 119 -60.30 46.12 -65.75
CA THR A 119 -59.05 46.61 -65.16
C THR A 119 -57.98 45.53 -65.07
N GLN A 120 -58.03 44.53 -65.95
CA GLN A 120 -57.13 43.38 -65.94
C GLN A 120 -56.32 43.28 -67.24
N PHE A 121 -55.09 42.79 -67.14
CA PHE A 121 -54.29 42.37 -68.29
C PHE A 121 -53.82 40.93 -68.09
N GLY A 122 -53.71 40.16 -69.17
CA GLY A 122 -53.24 38.78 -69.13
C GLY A 122 -51.79 38.64 -69.61
N ILE A 123 -51.07 37.69 -69.03
CA ILE A 123 -49.77 37.24 -69.51
C ILE A 123 -49.82 35.72 -69.73
N GLN A 124 -49.29 35.27 -70.85
CA GLN A 124 -49.04 33.86 -71.14
C GLN A 124 -47.69 33.45 -70.51
N HIS A 125 -47.73 32.77 -69.36
CA HIS A 125 -46.56 32.19 -68.71
C HIS A 125 -46.29 30.76 -69.19
N PHE A 126 -45.13 30.18 -68.85
CA PHE A 126 -44.82 28.78 -69.18
C PHE A 126 -45.85 27.78 -68.64
N ALA A 127 -46.44 28.06 -67.47
CA ALA A 127 -47.44 27.20 -66.83
C ALA A 127 -48.89 27.49 -67.27
N GLY A 128 -49.13 28.59 -68.00
CA GLY A 128 -50.45 28.96 -68.51
C GLY A 128 -50.74 30.46 -68.47
N VAL A 129 -51.96 30.84 -68.88
CA VAL A 129 -52.42 32.24 -68.87
C VAL A 129 -52.79 32.66 -67.44
N VAL A 130 -52.28 33.83 -67.02
CA VAL A 130 -52.65 34.47 -65.74
C VAL A 130 -53.13 35.88 -66.01
N TYR A 131 -54.27 36.24 -65.42
CA TYR A 131 -54.85 37.59 -65.49
C TYR A 131 -54.54 38.37 -64.20
N TYR A 132 -53.95 39.54 -64.35
CA TYR A 132 -53.51 40.42 -63.28
C TYR A 132 -54.40 41.67 -63.18
N GLU A 133 -54.83 41.99 -61.97
CA GLU A 133 -55.62 43.17 -61.65
C GLU A 133 -54.72 44.40 -61.51
N THR A 134 -55.02 45.48 -62.23
CA THR A 134 -54.19 46.70 -62.19
C THR A 134 -54.41 47.54 -60.94
N ARG A 135 -55.57 47.39 -60.28
CA ARG A 135 -55.95 48.16 -59.10
C ARG A 135 -54.94 47.96 -57.96
N GLY A 136 -54.28 49.04 -57.55
CA GLY A 136 -53.32 49.04 -56.43
C GLY A 136 -51.88 48.71 -56.80
N SER A 137 -51.57 48.43 -58.07
CA SER A 137 -50.21 48.07 -58.53
C SER A 137 -49.20 49.22 -58.34
N LEU A 138 -49.61 50.47 -58.58
CA LEU A 138 -48.74 51.65 -58.46
C LEU A 138 -48.33 51.98 -57.01
N ARG A 139 -49.05 51.45 -56.01
CA ARG A 139 -48.80 51.70 -54.58
C ARG A 139 -47.81 50.70 -53.95
N VAL A 140 -47.69 49.51 -54.54
CA VAL A 140 -46.84 48.42 -54.03
C VAL A 140 -45.39 48.53 -54.57
N THR A 141 -45.22 49.10 -55.76
CA THR A 141 -43.93 49.25 -56.45
C THR A 141 -42.95 50.18 -55.73
N THR A 142 -43.44 51.11 -54.90
CA THR A 142 -42.62 52.14 -54.24
C THR A 142 -41.74 51.62 -53.10
N ASN A 143 -41.91 50.37 -52.61
CA ASN A 143 -41.23 49.89 -51.39
C ASN A 143 -40.35 48.62 -51.49
N CYS A 144 -40.42 47.74 -52.51
CA CYS A 144 -39.76 46.41 -52.37
C CYS A 144 -39.10 45.79 -53.62
N PHE A 145 -39.01 46.48 -54.77
CA PHE A 145 -38.67 45.82 -56.03
C PHE A 145 -37.19 45.42 -56.22
N LEU A 146 -36.26 46.25 -55.73
CA LEU A 146 -34.83 46.08 -56.04
C LEU A 146 -34.13 44.99 -55.20
N LEU A 147 -34.65 44.67 -54.01
CA LEU A 147 -34.01 43.74 -53.08
C LEU A 147 -34.35 42.27 -53.38
N LEU A 148 -35.58 42.00 -53.84
CA LEU A 148 -36.05 40.65 -54.13
C LEU A 148 -35.42 40.08 -55.42
N LEU A 149 -35.28 40.93 -56.45
CA LEU A 149 -34.72 40.55 -57.75
C LEU A 149 -33.24 40.17 -57.66
N LEU A 150 -32.48 40.91 -56.85
CA LEU A 150 -31.04 40.71 -56.64
C LEU A 150 -30.74 39.42 -55.85
N LEU A 151 -31.61 39.04 -54.91
CA LEU A 151 -31.50 37.79 -54.15
C LEU A 151 -31.81 36.55 -55.02
N LEU A 152 -32.79 36.67 -55.91
CA LEU A 152 -33.21 35.57 -56.79
C LEU A 152 -32.18 35.27 -57.88
N LEU A 153 -31.59 36.31 -58.48
CA LEU A 153 -30.48 36.19 -59.45
C LEU A 153 -29.22 35.58 -58.82
N LEU A 154 -28.93 35.88 -57.56
CA LEU A 154 -27.76 35.34 -56.84
C LEU A 154 -27.95 33.87 -56.43
N LEU A 155 -29.20 33.45 -56.17
CA LEU A 155 -29.56 32.07 -55.82
C LEU A 155 -29.61 31.14 -57.04
N LEU A 156 -30.04 31.64 -58.20
CA LEU A 156 -30.05 30.89 -59.45
C LEU A 156 -28.63 30.53 -59.92
N LEU A 157 -27.65 31.39 -59.67
CA LEU A 157 -26.24 31.14 -59.96
C LEU A 157 -25.65 29.96 -59.15
N LEU A 158 -26.32 29.56 -58.06
CA LEU A 158 -25.89 28.49 -57.15
C LEU A 158 -26.41 27.10 -57.56
N LEU A 159 -27.44 27.04 -58.39
CA LEU A 159 -28.05 25.80 -58.90
C LEU A 159 -27.24 25.17 -60.05
N LEU A 160 -26.22 25.89 -60.53
CA LEU A 160 -25.37 25.61 -61.69
C LEU A 160 -24.38 24.44 -61.50
N LEU A 161 -24.38 23.77 -60.34
CA LEU A 161 -23.31 22.86 -59.92
C LEU A 161 -23.71 21.38 -59.81
N LEU A 162 -24.95 21.00 -60.17
CA LEU A 162 -25.54 19.77 -59.61
C LEU A 162 -26.10 18.73 -60.58
N LEU A 163 -25.82 18.77 -61.88
CA LEU A 163 -26.22 17.67 -62.75
C LEU A 163 -25.10 17.29 -63.71
N GLN A 164 -24.40 16.21 -63.38
CA GLN A 164 -23.80 15.34 -64.38
C GLN A 164 -23.91 13.86 -63.95
N ASP A 165 -24.81 13.20 -64.67
CA ASP A 165 -24.77 11.88 -65.29
C ASP A 165 -24.51 10.55 -64.56
N HIS A 166 -25.42 9.64 -64.89
CA HIS A 166 -25.51 8.23 -64.52
C HIS A 166 -24.26 7.38 -64.87
N HIS A 167 -23.43 7.80 -65.83
CA HIS A 167 -22.20 7.09 -66.19
C HIS A 167 -21.08 7.30 -65.16
N ASP A 168 -21.00 8.48 -64.54
CA ASP A 168 -20.07 8.75 -63.45
C ASP A 168 -20.41 7.92 -62.22
N MET A 169 -21.69 7.68 -61.97
CA MET A 169 -22.14 6.78 -60.90
C MET A 169 -21.59 5.35 -61.08
N LEU A 170 -21.60 4.82 -62.31
CA LEU A 170 -21.08 3.46 -62.58
C LEU A 170 -19.56 3.39 -62.36
N LEU A 171 -18.82 4.38 -62.88
CA LEU A 171 -17.37 4.49 -62.71
C LEU A 171 -16.99 4.71 -61.24
N GLU A 172 -17.78 5.47 -60.48
CA GLU A 172 -17.57 5.70 -59.06
C GLU A 172 -17.84 4.43 -58.24
N ILE A 173 -18.86 3.64 -58.59
CA ILE A 173 -19.11 2.31 -58.01
C ILE A 173 -17.95 1.36 -58.28
N GLU A 174 -17.42 1.30 -59.51
CA GLU A 174 -16.27 0.45 -59.84
C GLU A 174 -15.00 0.91 -59.13
N ARG A 175 -14.76 2.23 -59.06
CA ARG A 175 -13.65 2.83 -58.31
C ARG A 175 -13.73 2.45 -56.83
N ASP A 176 -14.91 2.57 -56.22
CA ASP A 176 -15.10 2.28 -54.80
C ASP A 176 -14.94 0.79 -54.49
N LYS A 177 -15.36 -0.11 -55.39
CA LYS A 177 -15.06 -1.55 -55.27
C LYS A 177 -13.55 -1.81 -55.30
N ALA A 178 -12.84 -1.26 -56.28
CA ALA A 178 -11.39 -1.42 -56.39
C ALA A 178 -10.64 -0.87 -55.17
N ILE A 179 -11.05 0.29 -54.66
CA ILE A 179 -10.49 0.88 -53.44
C ILE A 179 -10.78 -0.01 -52.24
N THR A 180 -12.01 -0.50 -52.09
CA THR A 180 -12.42 -1.34 -50.96
C THR A 180 -11.57 -2.61 -50.87
N ASP A 181 -11.31 -3.28 -51.99
CA ASP A 181 -10.45 -4.48 -52.01
C ASP A 181 -9.03 -4.19 -51.52
N LYS A 182 -8.44 -3.06 -51.94
CA LYS A 182 -7.11 -2.63 -51.46
C LYS A 182 -7.14 -2.24 -49.99
N VAL A 183 -8.19 -1.56 -49.54
CA VAL A 183 -8.39 -1.19 -48.14
C VAL A 183 -8.50 -2.44 -47.28
N ILE A 184 -9.27 -3.46 -47.69
CA ILE A 184 -9.39 -4.73 -46.97
C ILE A 184 -8.03 -5.42 -46.86
N LEU A 185 -7.24 -5.43 -47.94
CA LEU A 185 -5.89 -5.99 -47.92
C LEU A 185 -4.99 -5.27 -46.90
N ILE A 186 -4.98 -3.93 -46.91
CA ILE A 186 -4.20 -3.11 -45.97
C ILE A 186 -4.69 -3.37 -44.54
N GLN A 187 -6.00 -3.33 -44.31
CA GLN A 187 -6.59 -3.59 -43.00
C GLN A 187 -6.24 -4.97 -42.47
N LYS A 188 -6.27 -6.01 -43.32
CA LYS A 188 -5.88 -7.38 -42.95
C LYS A 188 -4.42 -7.44 -42.49
N VAL A 189 -3.50 -6.81 -43.23
CA VAL A 189 -2.08 -6.76 -42.88
C VAL A 189 -1.86 -5.97 -41.59
N VAL A 190 -2.51 -4.82 -41.43
CA VAL A 190 -2.39 -3.97 -40.24
C VAL A 190 -2.94 -4.66 -38.99
N ARG A 191 -4.12 -5.31 -39.09
CA ARG A 191 -4.68 -6.12 -38.00
C ARG A 191 -3.73 -7.25 -37.62
N GLY A 192 -3.24 -8.02 -38.60
CA GLY A 192 -2.27 -9.09 -38.36
C GLY A 192 -0.97 -8.61 -37.72
N PHE A 193 -0.44 -7.45 -38.15
CA PHE A 193 0.74 -6.84 -37.54
C PHE A 193 0.49 -6.41 -36.09
N LYS A 194 -0.65 -5.77 -35.82
CA LYS A 194 -1.07 -5.37 -34.46
C LYS A 194 -1.18 -6.59 -33.55
N ASP A 195 -1.85 -7.63 -33.99
CA ASP A 195 -2.09 -8.85 -33.20
C ASP A 195 -0.77 -9.61 -32.96
N ARG A 196 0.07 -9.75 -33.98
CA ARG A 196 1.40 -10.35 -33.83
C ARG A 196 2.28 -9.57 -32.85
N SER A 197 2.27 -8.24 -32.93
CA SER A 197 3.02 -7.37 -32.02
C SER A 197 2.55 -7.54 -30.57
N ASN A 198 1.23 -7.59 -30.35
CA ASN A 198 0.64 -7.82 -29.04
C ASN A 198 0.97 -9.21 -28.50
N PHE A 199 0.85 -10.25 -29.31
CA PHE A 199 1.21 -11.62 -28.95
C PHE A 199 2.68 -11.73 -28.54
N LEU A 200 3.59 -11.13 -29.31
CA LEU A 200 5.02 -11.16 -28.99
C LEU A 200 5.34 -10.42 -27.68
N LYS A 201 4.66 -9.32 -27.37
CA LYS A 201 4.79 -8.62 -26.09
C LYS A 201 4.31 -9.51 -24.94
N MET A 202 3.12 -10.08 -25.05
CA MET A 202 2.55 -10.97 -24.05
C MET A 202 3.46 -12.19 -23.81
N ARG A 203 3.95 -12.81 -24.88
CA ARG A 203 4.89 -13.95 -24.80
C ARG A 203 6.19 -13.56 -24.11
N LYS A 204 6.78 -12.40 -24.43
CA LYS A 204 8.00 -11.91 -23.77
C LYS A 204 7.78 -11.73 -22.26
N SER A 205 6.66 -11.14 -21.85
CA SER A 205 6.32 -10.98 -20.44
C SER A 205 6.12 -12.32 -19.75
N ALA A 206 5.39 -13.26 -20.37
CA ALA A 206 5.19 -14.60 -19.82
C ALA A 206 6.53 -15.36 -19.63
N VAL A 207 7.41 -15.31 -20.63
CA VAL A 207 8.74 -15.95 -20.55
C VAL A 207 9.60 -15.30 -19.46
N LEU A 208 9.52 -13.98 -19.27
CA LEU A 208 10.22 -13.29 -18.19
C LEU A 208 9.74 -13.76 -16.80
N ILE A 209 8.42 -13.87 -16.61
CA ILE A 209 7.83 -14.36 -15.37
C ILE A 209 8.26 -15.81 -15.13
N GLN A 210 8.13 -16.68 -16.14
CA GLN A 210 8.53 -18.08 -16.05
C GLN A 210 10.01 -18.24 -15.71
N LYS A 211 10.90 -17.49 -16.38
CA LYS A 211 12.34 -17.50 -16.09
C LYS A 211 12.62 -17.06 -14.66
N THR A 212 12.00 -15.98 -14.23
CA THR A 212 12.19 -15.41 -12.88
C THR A 212 11.68 -16.37 -11.81
N TRP A 213 10.50 -16.96 -12.00
CA TRP A 213 9.91 -17.95 -11.11
C TRP A 213 10.76 -19.21 -11.00
N ARG A 214 11.19 -19.79 -12.13
CA ARG A 214 12.11 -20.95 -12.13
C ARG A 214 13.39 -20.65 -11.33
N GLY A 215 13.96 -19.46 -11.49
CA GLY A 215 15.11 -19.01 -10.70
C GLY A 215 14.80 -18.83 -9.21
N HIS A 216 13.66 -18.23 -8.87
CA HIS A 216 13.22 -18.04 -7.49
C HIS A 216 12.99 -19.38 -6.78
N GLN A 217 12.28 -20.31 -7.41
CA GLN A 217 12.00 -21.64 -6.87
C GLN A 217 13.28 -22.40 -6.54
N CYS A 218 14.26 -22.41 -7.45
CA CYS A 218 15.56 -23.04 -7.20
C CYS A 218 16.28 -22.43 -6.00
N ARG A 219 16.31 -21.10 -5.88
CA ARG A 219 16.93 -20.40 -4.75
C ARG A 219 16.21 -20.68 -3.42
N LYS A 220 14.89 -20.70 -3.42
CA LYS A 220 14.07 -21.04 -2.25
C LYS A 220 14.40 -22.46 -1.76
N ASN A 221 14.40 -23.42 -2.67
CA ASN A 221 14.74 -24.82 -2.35
C ASN A 221 16.16 -24.95 -1.81
N TYR A 222 17.13 -24.28 -2.43
CA TYR A 222 18.52 -24.27 -1.96
C TYR A 222 18.66 -23.62 -0.57
N GLY A 223 17.95 -22.51 -0.33
CA GLY A 223 17.92 -21.85 0.98
C GLY A 223 17.39 -22.78 2.09
N ALA A 224 16.29 -23.48 1.83
CA ALA A 224 15.73 -24.47 2.75
C ALA A 224 16.71 -25.63 3.02
N MET A 225 17.35 -26.16 1.97
CA MET A 225 18.36 -27.21 2.10
C MET A 225 19.56 -26.76 2.93
N ARG A 226 20.08 -25.55 2.68
CA ARG A 226 21.20 -24.97 3.43
C ARG A 226 20.84 -24.78 4.91
N ALA A 227 19.65 -24.26 5.21
CA ALA A 227 19.19 -24.11 6.59
C ALA A 227 19.05 -25.48 7.29
N GLY A 228 18.49 -26.48 6.60
CA GLY A 228 18.42 -27.85 7.09
C GLY A 228 19.79 -28.44 7.40
N PHE A 229 20.77 -28.23 6.52
CA PHE A 229 22.14 -28.70 6.75
C PHE A 229 22.81 -28.01 7.94
N SER A 230 22.66 -26.69 8.08
CA SER A 230 23.17 -25.97 9.26
C SER A 230 22.56 -26.49 10.57
N ARG A 231 21.25 -26.78 10.59
CA ARG A 231 20.57 -27.38 11.74
C ARG A 231 21.15 -28.76 12.07
N LEU A 232 21.36 -29.61 11.05
CA LEU A 232 21.96 -30.93 11.23
C LEU A 232 23.38 -30.82 11.81
N GLN A 233 24.20 -29.92 11.28
CA GLN A 233 25.55 -29.67 11.80
C GLN A 233 25.53 -29.24 13.27
N ALA A 234 24.63 -28.32 13.64
CA ALA A 234 24.47 -27.88 15.03
C ALA A 234 24.08 -29.03 15.96
N LEU A 235 23.12 -29.87 15.54
CA LEU A 235 22.70 -31.05 16.30
C LEU A 235 23.84 -32.06 16.50
N VAL A 236 24.61 -32.34 15.45
CA VAL A 236 25.75 -33.27 15.54
C VAL A 236 26.83 -32.72 16.48
N ARG A 237 27.14 -31.42 16.40
CA ARG A 237 28.09 -30.75 17.30
C ARG A 237 27.62 -30.81 18.75
N SER A 238 26.34 -30.50 19.00
CA SER A 238 25.73 -30.57 20.34
C SER A 238 25.78 -31.99 20.91
N ARG A 239 25.37 -33.01 20.13
CA ARG A 239 25.41 -34.42 20.57
C ARG A 239 26.83 -34.89 20.92
N LYS A 240 27.83 -34.52 20.11
CA LYS A 240 29.24 -34.85 20.41
C LYS A 240 29.70 -34.21 21.72
N LEU A 241 29.37 -32.94 21.95
CA LEU A 241 29.72 -32.22 23.17
C LEU A 241 29.03 -32.83 24.40
N CYS A 242 27.73 -33.09 24.30
CA CYS A 242 26.93 -33.69 25.35
C CYS A 242 27.46 -35.09 25.75
N ALA A 243 27.77 -35.94 24.77
CA ALA A 243 28.37 -37.25 25.03
C ALA A 243 29.71 -37.14 25.76
N SER A 244 30.60 -36.25 25.32
CA SER A 244 31.89 -35.99 25.98
C SER A 244 31.71 -35.50 27.42
N TYR A 245 30.78 -34.58 27.64
CA TYR A 245 30.47 -34.04 28.96
C TYR A 245 29.92 -35.13 29.89
N HIS A 246 28.99 -35.96 29.43
CA HIS A 246 28.44 -37.05 30.24
C HIS A 246 29.52 -38.05 30.67
N VAL A 247 30.44 -38.43 29.77
CA VAL A 247 31.57 -39.30 30.13
C VAL A 247 32.46 -38.66 31.18
N ALA A 248 32.81 -37.38 31.02
CA ALA A 248 33.62 -36.64 31.99
C ALA A 248 32.91 -36.54 33.36
N ARG A 249 31.64 -36.15 33.38
CA ARG A 249 30.82 -36.05 34.59
C ARG A 249 30.75 -37.39 35.30
N GLN A 250 30.49 -38.48 34.59
CA GLN A 250 30.41 -39.81 35.20
C GLN A 250 31.73 -40.24 35.84
N ARG A 251 32.87 -39.91 35.22
CA ARG A 251 34.21 -40.14 35.80
C ARG A 251 34.42 -39.32 37.08
N ILE A 252 34.10 -38.02 37.05
CA ILE A 252 34.24 -37.12 38.19
C ILE A 252 33.31 -37.52 39.35
N THR A 253 32.05 -37.84 39.08
CA THR A 253 31.11 -38.30 40.11
C THR A 253 31.60 -39.58 40.79
N ARG A 254 32.12 -40.55 40.03
CA ARG A 254 32.74 -41.77 40.58
C ARG A 254 33.98 -41.45 41.41
N PHE A 255 34.84 -40.53 40.94
CA PHE A 255 36.03 -40.11 41.67
C PHE A 255 35.67 -39.42 42.99
N GLN A 256 34.75 -38.45 42.97
CA GLN A 256 34.23 -37.79 44.16
C GLN A 256 33.64 -38.79 45.16
N GLY A 257 32.87 -39.77 44.69
CA GLY A 257 32.35 -40.86 45.52
C GLY A 257 33.46 -41.65 46.22
N ARG A 258 34.54 -42.00 45.50
CA ARG A 258 35.70 -42.67 46.09
C ARG A 258 36.45 -41.79 47.09
N CYS A 259 36.66 -40.51 46.79
CA CYS A 259 37.32 -39.57 47.70
C CYS A 259 36.52 -39.37 48.98
N ARG A 260 35.20 -39.12 48.90
CA ARG A 260 34.31 -39.04 50.07
C ARG A 260 34.38 -40.32 50.90
N GLY A 261 34.31 -41.49 50.26
CA GLY A 261 34.45 -42.78 50.94
C GLY A 261 35.82 -42.99 51.59
N PHE A 262 36.91 -42.54 50.95
CA PHE A 262 38.26 -42.62 51.52
C PHE A 262 38.41 -41.73 52.76
N LEU A 263 37.91 -40.48 52.72
CA LEU A 263 37.98 -39.56 53.84
C LEU A 263 37.25 -40.12 55.07
N VAL A 264 36.05 -40.66 54.89
CA VAL A 264 35.28 -41.30 55.98
C VAL A 264 36.02 -42.50 56.56
N ARG A 265 36.55 -43.40 55.71
CA ARG A 265 37.34 -44.56 56.17
C ARG A 265 38.62 -44.16 56.89
N ARG A 266 39.31 -43.10 56.44
CA ARG A 266 40.50 -42.56 57.10
C ARG A 266 40.15 -42.07 58.50
N ALA A 267 39.10 -41.27 58.62
CA ALA A 267 38.62 -40.77 59.91
C ALA A 267 38.22 -41.93 60.85
N PHE A 268 37.50 -42.93 60.34
CA PHE A 268 37.14 -44.12 61.11
C PHE A 268 38.38 -44.89 61.59
N ARG A 269 39.38 -45.11 60.72
CA ARG A 269 40.63 -45.79 61.10
C ARG A 269 41.37 -45.05 62.21
N HIS A 270 41.48 -43.72 62.14
CA HIS A 270 42.09 -42.95 63.22
C HIS A 270 41.33 -43.11 64.54
N ARG A 271 39.99 -43.07 64.51
CA ARG A 271 39.16 -43.33 65.71
C ARG A 271 39.38 -44.75 66.24
N LEU A 272 39.38 -45.76 65.37
CA LEU A 272 39.59 -47.16 65.76
C LEU A 272 40.99 -47.36 66.37
N TRP A 273 42.03 -46.79 65.78
CA TRP A 273 43.40 -46.83 66.32
C TRP A 273 43.48 -46.20 67.71
N ALA A 274 42.84 -45.04 67.92
CA ALA A 274 42.76 -44.42 69.24
C ALA A 274 42.06 -45.33 70.26
N VAL A 275 40.93 -45.94 69.89
CA VAL A 275 40.20 -46.88 70.74
C VAL A 275 41.05 -48.11 71.09
N ILE A 276 41.66 -48.76 70.09
CA ILE A 276 42.53 -49.93 70.30
C ILE A 276 43.69 -49.57 71.23
N THR A 277 44.30 -48.41 71.02
CA THR A 277 45.41 -47.92 71.84
C THR A 277 44.96 -47.74 73.29
N VAL A 278 43.87 -46.99 73.53
CA VAL A 278 43.33 -46.79 74.89
C VAL A 278 42.97 -48.13 75.54
N GLN A 279 42.31 -49.03 74.82
CA GLN A 279 41.97 -50.37 75.34
C GLN A 279 43.21 -51.17 75.72
N ALA A 280 44.28 -51.16 74.90
CA ALA A 280 45.53 -51.84 75.20
C ALA A 280 46.21 -51.28 76.46
N TYR A 281 46.29 -49.95 76.58
CA TYR A 281 46.82 -49.29 77.79
C TYR A 281 45.99 -49.60 79.04
N THR A 282 44.66 -49.60 78.93
CA THR A 282 43.75 -49.95 80.03
C THR A 282 43.92 -51.39 80.46
N ARG A 283 43.97 -52.36 79.52
CA ARG A 283 44.27 -53.77 79.82
C ARG A 283 45.61 -53.90 80.54
N GLY A 284 46.64 -53.20 80.07
CA GLY A 284 47.94 -53.15 80.72
C GLY A 284 47.90 -52.53 82.12
N MET A 285 47.08 -51.48 82.31
CA MET A 285 46.92 -50.82 83.61
C MET A 285 46.22 -51.74 84.63
N ILE A 286 45.19 -52.47 84.21
CA ILE A 286 44.50 -53.47 85.05
C ILE A 286 45.50 -54.54 85.47
N ALA A 287 46.28 -55.09 84.53
CA ALA A 287 47.30 -56.11 84.83
C ALA A 287 48.37 -55.59 85.80
N ARG A 288 48.87 -54.36 85.60
CA ARG A 288 49.83 -53.72 86.52
C ARG A 288 49.24 -53.49 87.91
N ARG A 289 48.00 -52.98 88.01
CA ARG A 289 47.31 -52.81 89.30
C ARG A 289 47.18 -54.14 90.03
N LEU A 290 46.78 -55.21 89.33
CA LEU A 290 46.70 -56.55 89.90
C LEU A 290 48.07 -57.04 90.40
N TYR A 291 49.13 -56.89 89.60
CA TYR A 291 50.48 -57.25 90.01
C TYR A 291 50.95 -56.47 91.25
N HIS A 292 50.74 -55.15 91.29
CA HIS A 292 51.10 -54.33 92.44
C HIS A 292 50.32 -54.73 93.70
N ARG A 293 49.02 -55.04 93.58
CA ARG A 293 48.20 -55.56 94.68
C ARG A 293 48.76 -56.86 95.23
N LEU A 294 48.95 -57.87 94.36
CA LEU A 294 49.50 -59.17 94.74
C LEU A 294 50.91 -59.05 95.34
N LYS A 295 51.76 -58.17 94.79
CA LYS A 295 53.09 -57.89 95.33
C LYS A 295 53.04 -57.22 96.71
N GLY A 296 52.08 -56.32 96.92
CA GLY A 296 51.82 -55.69 98.23
C GLY A 296 51.33 -56.69 99.27
N GLU A 297 50.40 -57.58 98.91
CA GLU A 297 49.97 -58.70 99.76
C GLU A 297 51.13 -59.63 100.10
N TYR A 298 51.94 -60.02 99.11
CA TYR A 298 53.11 -60.87 99.32
C TYR A 298 54.12 -60.24 100.29
N ARG A 299 54.43 -58.95 100.13
CA ARG A 299 55.31 -58.22 101.06
C ARG A 299 54.78 -58.22 102.49
N ARG A 300 53.48 -57.95 102.69
CA ARG A 300 52.85 -57.94 104.02
C ARG A 300 52.83 -59.33 104.66
N ARG A 301 52.63 -60.40 103.87
CA ARG A 301 52.77 -61.79 104.35
C ARG A 301 54.20 -62.08 104.79
N LEU A 302 55.19 -61.68 103.98
CA LEU A 302 56.61 -61.87 104.30
C LEU A 302 57.02 -61.08 105.57
N GLU A 303 56.51 -59.86 105.76
CA GLU A 303 56.72 -59.07 106.97
C GLU A 303 56.08 -59.72 108.21
N ALA A 304 54.84 -60.21 108.09
CA ALA A 304 54.17 -60.94 109.16
C ALA A 304 54.94 -62.22 109.55
N GLU A 305 55.54 -62.92 108.58
CA GLU A 305 56.37 -64.10 108.80
C GLU A 305 57.72 -63.75 109.44
N LYS A 306 58.37 -62.66 109.02
CA LYS A 306 59.57 -62.13 109.69
C LYS A 306 59.29 -61.75 111.14
N LEU A 307 58.17 -61.09 111.41
CA LEU A 307 57.74 -60.75 112.76
C LEU A 307 57.47 -62.01 113.59
N ARG A 308 56.86 -63.05 113.01
CA ARG A 308 56.69 -64.36 113.67
C ARG A 308 58.04 -64.96 114.07
N LEU A 309 59.02 -64.98 113.17
CA LEU A 309 60.36 -65.50 113.45
C LEU A 309 61.08 -64.68 114.53
N ALA A 310 60.97 -63.36 114.50
CA ALA A 310 61.54 -62.48 115.52
C ALA A 310 60.87 -62.69 116.90
N GLU A 311 59.56 -62.94 116.92
CA GLU A 311 58.81 -63.19 118.15
C GLU A 311 59.05 -64.61 118.70
N GLU A 312 59.15 -65.62 117.82
CA GLU A 312 59.61 -66.97 118.18
C GLU A 312 61.01 -66.93 118.80
N ALA A 313 61.94 -66.15 118.22
CA ALA A 313 63.28 -65.97 118.77
C ALA A 313 63.26 -65.31 120.16
N LYS A 314 62.40 -64.29 120.38
CA LYS A 314 62.24 -63.66 121.70
C LYS A 314 61.64 -64.62 122.73
N LEU A 315 60.58 -65.34 122.37
CA LEU A 315 59.90 -66.28 123.27
C LEU A 315 60.75 -67.51 123.59
N ARG A 316 61.63 -67.94 122.67
CA ARG A 316 62.60 -69.03 122.89
C ARG A 316 63.62 -68.71 123.99
N ASN A 317 63.89 -67.43 124.26
CA ASN A 317 64.74 -67.01 125.37
C ASN A 317 64.04 -67.08 126.74
N GLN A 318 62.70 -67.19 126.75
CA GLN A 318 61.89 -67.19 127.98
C GLN A 318 61.27 -68.55 128.28
N MET A 319 61.02 -69.38 127.26
CA MET A 319 60.24 -70.61 127.32
C MET A 319 60.88 -71.72 126.47
N SER A 320 60.47 -72.99 126.68
CA SER A 320 60.98 -74.11 125.87
C SER A 320 60.64 -73.96 124.38
N ALA A 321 61.55 -74.38 123.50
CA ALA A 321 61.46 -74.16 122.05
C ALA A 321 60.13 -74.63 121.42
N LYS A 322 59.54 -75.73 121.94
CA LYS A 322 58.26 -76.26 121.45
C LYS A 322 57.07 -75.38 121.84
N ARG A 323 57.08 -74.75 123.03
CA ARG A 323 56.04 -73.82 123.48
C ARG A 323 56.20 -72.44 122.84
N ALA A 324 57.44 -71.94 122.72
CA ALA A 324 57.74 -70.67 122.06
C ALA A 324 57.27 -70.64 120.60
N LYS A 325 57.48 -71.75 119.86
CA LYS A 325 57.00 -71.89 118.48
C LYS A 325 55.48 -71.88 118.38
N ALA A 326 54.79 -72.65 119.22
CA ALA A 326 53.32 -72.75 119.19
C ALA A 326 52.64 -71.40 119.54
N GLU A 327 53.19 -70.65 120.50
CA GLU A 327 52.62 -69.35 120.87
C GLU A 327 52.90 -68.26 119.83
N ALA A 328 54.11 -68.23 119.24
CA ALA A 328 54.43 -67.35 118.12
C ALA A 328 53.55 -67.65 116.89
N GLU A 329 53.25 -68.93 116.65
CA GLU A 329 52.36 -69.38 115.57
C GLU A 329 50.90 -68.98 115.81
N ARG A 330 50.38 -69.11 117.04
CA ARG A 330 49.03 -68.61 117.41
C ARG A 330 48.90 -67.10 117.21
N LYS A 331 49.85 -66.31 117.72
CA LYS A 331 49.86 -64.84 117.55
C LYS A 331 50.03 -64.41 116.09
N HIS A 332 50.81 -65.16 115.31
CA HIS A 332 50.94 -64.92 113.87
C HIS A 332 49.62 -65.20 113.12
N GLN A 333 48.91 -66.26 113.50
CA GLN A 333 47.62 -66.61 112.92
C GLN A 333 46.55 -65.55 113.26
N GLU A 334 46.55 -65.00 114.48
CA GLU A 334 45.71 -63.86 114.87
C GLU A 334 46.04 -62.59 114.07
N ARG A 335 47.33 -62.25 113.90
CA ARG A 335 47.75 -61.09 113.08
C ARG A 335 47.38 -61.26 111.61
N LEU A 336 47.51 -62.46 111.03
CA LEU A 336 47.07 -62.75 109.67
C LEU A 336 45.55 -62.59 109.53
N ALA A 337 44.78 -63.05 110.53
CA ALA A 337 43.33 -62.86 110.55
C ALA A 337 42.93 -61.38 110.67
N GLN A 338 43.69 -60.58 111.44
CA GLN A 338 43.46 -59.14 111.57
C GLN A 338 43.81 -58.37 110.29
N LEU A 339 44.95 -58.69 109.67
CA LEU A 339 45.33 -58.14 108.35
C LEU A 339 44.30 -58.50 107.27
N ALA A 340 43.74 -59.71 107.29
CA ALA A 340 42.70 -60.13 106.35
C ALA A 340 41.39 -59.35 106.56
N LYS A 341 40.99 -59.07 107.81
CA LYS A 341 39.82 -58.21 108.11
C LYS A 341 40.03 -56.77 107.65
N GLU A 342 41.20 -56.19 107.92
CA GLU A 342 41.55 -54.83 107.47
C GLU A 342 41.61 -54.71 105.94
N ASP A 343 42.09 -55.74 105.25
CA ASP A 343 42.11 -55.78 103.78
C ASP A 343 40.70 -55.86 103.19
N ALA A 344 39.82 -56.66 103.80
CA ALA A 344 38.42 -56.74 103.38
C ALA A 344 37.67 -55.41 103.58
N GLU A 345 37.93 -54.68 104.67
CA GLU A 345 37.36 -53.34 104.87
C GLU A 345 37.90 -52.31 103.88
N ARG A 346 39.21 -52.30 103.62
CA ARG A 346 39.82 -51.42 102.62
C ARG A 346 39.24 -51.67 101.22
N GLU A 347 39.07 -52.93 100.83
CA GLU A 347 38.47 -53.27 99.53
C GLU A 347 37.00 -52.81 99.43
N LYS A 348 36.24 -52.87 100.52
CA LYS A 348 34.85 -52.38 100.57
C LYS A 348 34.79 -50.86 100.38
N ARG A 349 35.68 -50.10 101.03
CA ARG A 349 35.78 -48.63 100.86
C ARG A 349 36.17 -48.25 99.44
N GLU A 350 37.17 -48.93 98.85
CA GLU A 350 37.58 -48.69 97.46
C GLU A 350 36.43 -48.98 96.47
N LYS A 351 35.64 -50.04 96.70
CA LYS A 351 34.46 -50.35 95.88
C LYS A 351 33.38 -49.29 95.97
N GLU A 352 33.10 -48.76 97.17
CA GLU A 352 32.11 -47.70 97.36
C GLU A 352 32.56 -46.38 96.70
N GLU A 353 33.84 -46.01 96.82
CA GLU A 353 34.40 -44.84 96.12
C GLU A 353 34.35 -45.01 94.59
N ALA A 354 34.66 -46.19 94.07
CA ALA A 354 34.57 -46.48 92.64
C ALA A 354 33.13 -46.38 92.14
N ARG A 355 32.15 -46.84 92.92
CA ARG A 355 30.72 -46.70 92.60
C ARG A 355 30.31 -45.23 92.54
N ARG A 356 30.67 -44.42 93.54
CA ARG A 356 30.39 -42.98 93.55
C ARG A 356 30.98 -42.25 92.34
N LYS A 357 32.25 -42.57 91.98
CA LYS A 357 32.89 -41.98 90.80
C LYS A 357 32.20 -42.38 89.50
N LYS A 358 31.72 -43.62 89.38
CA LYS A 358 30.96 -44.09 88.22
C LYS A 358 29.63 -43.34 88.08
N GLU A 359 28.87 -43.23 89.16
CA GLU A 359 27.59 -42.51 89.20
C GLU A 359 27.75 -41.03 88.81
N MET A 360 28.83 -40.38 89.27
CA MET A 360 29.15 -38.99 88.90
C MET A 360 29.43 -38.82 87.39
N VAL A 361 30.18 -39.74 86.78
CA VAL A 361 30.46 -39.68 85.33
C VAL A 361 29.19 -39.90 84.52
N GLU A 362 28.34 -40.84 84.94
CA GLU A 362 27.07 -41.15 84.28
C GLU A 362 26.10 -39.96 84.35
N GLN A 363 26.05 -39.24 85.49
CA GLN A 363 25.32 -37.99 85.59
C GLN A 363 25.86 -36.90 84.66
N MET A 364 27.17 -36.74 84.54
CA MET A 364 27.76 -35.77 83.60
C MET A 364 27.49 -36.11 82.14
N GLU A 365 27.49 -37.39 81.77
CA GLU A 365 27.17 -37.83 80.40
C GLU A 365 25.70 -37.61 80.07
N LYS A 366 24.81 -37.84 81.05
CA LYS A 366 23.36 -37.58 80.91
C LYS A 366 23.07 -36.08 80.77
N ALA A 367 23.74 -35.23 81.56
CA ALA A 367 23.65 -33.77 81.44
C ALA A 367 24.19 -33.26 80.09
N ARG A 368 25.12 -33.97 79.46
CA ARG A 368 25.65 -33.62 78.12
C ARG A 368 24.69 -34.01 76.99
N LEU A 369 23.86 -35.02 77.19
CA LEU A 369 22.90 -35.53 76.20
C LEU A 369 21.52 -34.88 76.31
N GLU A 370 21.27 -34.07 77.34
CA GLU A 370 20.09 -33.21 77.39
C GLU A 370 20.17 -32.14 76.29
N PRO A 371 19.14 -32.01 75.44
CA PRO A 371 19.09 -30.93 74.47
C PRO A 371 18.98 -29.60 75.22
N VAL A 372 20.01 -28.78 75.13
CA VAL A 372 20.04 -27.45 75.72
C VAL A 372 18.98 -26.60 75.03
N ASN A 373 17.96 -26.16 75.78
CA ASN A 373 16.94 -25.22 75.32
C ASN A 373 17.59 -23.84 75.18
N ASP A 374 17.44 -23.21 74.01
CA ASP A 374 18.00 -21.88 73.72
C ASP A 374 17.58 -20.82 74.75
N SER A 375 16.39 -20.98 75.36
CA SER A 375 15.91 -20.11 76.44
C SER A 375 16.75 -20.20 77.73
N ASP A 376 17.28 -21.38 78.07
CA ASP A 376 18.10 -21.58 79.27
C ASP A 376 19.56 -21.15 79.06
N MET A 377 20.04 -21.21 77.81
CA MET A 377 21.37 -20.75 77.44
C MET A 377 21.48 -19.23 77.55
N VAL A 378 20.45 -18.51 77.08
CA VAL A 378 20.38 -17.05 77.17
C VAL A 378 20.34 -16.60 78.64
N ASP A 379 19.59 -17.28 79.51
CA ASP A 379 19.47 -16.90 80.93
C ASP A 379 20.75 -17.21 81.75
N LYS A 380 21.51 -18.26 81.37
CA LYS A 380 22.85 -18.53 81.96
C LYS A 380 23.97 -17.65 81.40
N MET A 381 23.86 -17.18 80.16
CA MET A 381 24.88 -16.32 79.53
C MET A 381 24.65 -14.83 79.84
N PHE A 382 23.40 -14.42 80.10
CA PHE A 382 22.99 -13.06 80.46
C PHE A 382 22.56 -12.91 81.92
N GLY A 383 23.30 -13.54 82.82
CA GLY A 383 23.35 -13.18 84.23
C GLY A 383 23.99 -11.79 84.43
N PHE A 384 23.19 -10.75 84.20
CA PHE A 384 23.25 -9.40 84.78
C PHE A 384 24.43 -8.48 84.42
N LEU A 385 24.10 -7.38 83.71
CA LEU A 385 24.95 -6.22 83.39
C LEU A 385 25.69 -5.65 84.61
N GLY A 386 27.02 -5.56 84.52
CA GLY A 386 27.89 -4.95 85.52
C GLY A 386 29.16 -4.35 84.90
N THR A 387 28.99 -3.18 84.30
CA THR A 387 29.95 -2.05 84.17
C THR A 387 31.37 -2.25 83.60
N SER A 388 31.57 -1.48 82.52
CA SER A 388 32.73 -0.64 82.17
C SER A 388 34.02 -1.26 81.61
N SER A 389 34.23 -0.91 80.35
CA SER A 389 35.43 -0.26 79.79
C SER A 389 36.22 -1.02 78.71
N SER A 390 36.34 -0.31 77.57
CA SER A 390 37.39 -0.38 76.54
C SER A 390 37.32 -1.43 75.41
N PHE A 391 37.04 -0.90 74.21
CA PHE A 391 37.55 -1.31 72.87
C PHE A 391 39.07 -1.66 72.89
N PRO A 392 39.68 -2.32 71.85
CA PRO A 392 39.29 -2.31 70.42
C PRO A 392 39.55 -3.61 69.60
N GLY A 393 38.99 -3.65 68.38
CA GLY A 393 39.59 -4.34 67.24
C GLY A 393 38.74 -5.45 66.60
N GLN A 394 38.10 -5.15 65.46
CA GLN A 394 38.66 -5.43 64.12
C GLN A 394 37.52 -5.60 63.11
N GLU A 395 37.25 -4.54 62.36
CA GLU A 395 36.54 -4.61 61.09
C GLU A 395 37.39 -5.39 60.08
N GLY A 396 36.75 -6.31 59.37
CA GLY A 396 37.28 -7.02 58.22
C GLY A 396 36.15 -7.19 57.21
N GLN A 397 36.00 -6.17 56.37
CA GLN A 397 34.99 -6.02 55.33
C GLN A 397 35.19 -7.04 54.20
N ALA A 398 34.09 -7.66 53.72
CA ALA A 398 34.09 -8.58 52.59
C ALA A 398 34.16 -7.80 51.24
N PRO A 399 34.83 -8.33 50.19
CA PRO A 399 34.99 -7.63 48.92
C PRO A 399 33.68 -7.49 48.13
N ALA A 400 33.48 -6.32 47.51
CA ALA A 400 32.34 -5.93 46.70
C ALA A 400 32.31 -6.62 45.32
N GLY A 401 31.80 -7.85 45.25
CA GLY A 401 31.65 -8.58 43.98
C GLY A 401 30.55 -9.63 43.95
N PHE A 402 29.57 -9.58 44.86
CA PHE A 402 28.51 -10.59 44.98
C PHE A 402 27.20 -10.01 45.53
N GLU A 403 26.70 -8.94 44.92
CA GLU A 403 25.49 -8.24 45.38
C GLU A 403 24.24 -8.58 44.54
N ASP A 404 24.14 -9.78 43.97
CA ASP A 404 23.03 -10.17 43.07
C ASP A 404 22.41 -11.55 43.34
N LEU A 405 22.58 -12.16 44.51
CA LEU A 405 21.80 -13.37 44.85
C LEU A 405 21.60 -13.49 46.35
N GLU A 406 20.62 -12.75 46.87
CA GLU A 406 19.84 -13.20 48.03
C GLU A 406 18.58 -12.34 48.15
N ARG A 407 17.51 -12.75 47.46
CA ARG A 407 16.15 -12.55 47.96
C ARG A 407 15.16 -13.58 47.43
N THR A 408 14.57 -14.25 48.41
CA THR A 408 13.20 -14.79 48.48
C THR A 408 12.81 -15.92 47.53
N HIS A 409 12.74 -17.13 48.13
CA HIS A 409 11.76 -18.15 47.82
C HIS A 409 10.37 -17.51 47.61
N HIS A 410 9.87 -17.58 46.38
CA HIS A 410 8.44 -17.61 46.11
C HIS A 410 8.21 -18.88 45.29
N GLU A 411 7.40 -19.79 45.82
CA GLU A 411 6.89 -20.95 45.11
C GLU A 411 6.15 -20.47 43.86
N LEU A 412 6.59 -20.96 42.69
CA LEU A 412 5.86 -20.83 41.43
C LEU A 412 5.30 -22.21 41.10
N GLU A 413 3.98 -22.24 40.88
CA GLU A 413 3.25 -23.37 40.34
C GLU A 413 3.84 -23.75 38.97
N GLU A 414 3.94 -25.06 38.72
CA GLU A 414 4.32 -25.62 37.42
C GLU A 414 3.19 -25.36 36.41
N GLU A 415 3.43 -24.50 35.42
CA GLU A 415 2.71 -24.55 34.15
C GLU A 415 3.63 -25.19 33.09
N ASP A 416 3.12 -26.28 32.50
CA ASP A 416 3.75 -27.05 31.43
C ASP A 416 4.04 -26.16 30.19
N LEU A 417 5.33 -25.94 29.92
CA LEU A 417 5.83 -25.16 28.78
C LEU A 417 6.17 -26.03 27.55
N ASP A 418 5.25 -26.88 27.11
CA ASP A 418 5.39 -27.63 25.84
C ASP A 418 4.08 -27.74 25.00
N GLU A 419 3.04 -26.97 25.31
CA GLU A 419 1.88 -26.81 24.42
C GLU A 419 2.02 -25.48 23.65
N ALA A 420 2.28 -25.56 22.34
CA ALA A 420 2.25 -24.39 21.48
C ALA A 420 0.83 -23.82 21.46
N LEU A 421 0.66 -22.59 21.93
CA LEU A 421 -0.61 -21.86 21.81
C LEU A 421 -1.10 -21.90 20.35
N PRO A 422 -2.38 -22.25 20.08
CA PRO A 422 -2.94 -22.15 18.75
C PRO A 422 -2.80 -20.71 18.25
N LEU A 423 -2.34 -20.55 17.00
CA LEU A 423 -2.47 -19.27 16.31
C LEU A 423 -3.97 -18.93 16.24
N PRO A 424 -4.41 -17.72 16.64
CA PRO A 424 -5.77 -17.30 16.44
C PRO A 424 -6.15 -17.45 14.97
N GLU A 425 -7.30 -18.07 14.70
CA GLU A 425 -7.90 -18.09 13.38
C GLU A 425 -8.24 -16.64 12.99
N ASP A 426 -7.98 -16.27 11.73
CA ASP A 426 -8.16 -14.93 11.14
C ASP A 426 -9.66 -14.51 11.03
N ASP A 427 -10.45 -14.64 12.10
CA ASP A 427 -11.89 -14.33 12.12
C ASP A 427 -12.33 -13.51 13.36
N GLU A 428 -11.46 -12.66 13.91
CA GLU A 428 -11.88 -11.59 14.82
C GLU A 428 -11.51 -10.23 14.22
N GLU A 429 -12.52 -9.41 13.93
CA GLU A 429 -12.37 -7.98 13.68
C GLU A 429 -11.66 -7.37 14.89
N GLU A 430 -10.34 -7.17 14.81
CA GLU A 430 -9.56 -6.47 15.83
C GLU A 430 -10.19 -5.08 16.08
N ASP A 431 -10.70 -4.87 17.29
CA ASP A 431 -11.27 -3.60 17.72
C ASP A 431 -10.17 -2.52 17.78
N LEU A 432 -10.09 -1.72 16.71
CA LEU A 432 -9.16 -0.60 16.54
C LEU A 432 -9.43 0.58 17.50
N SER A 433 -10.41 0.49 18.39
CA SER A 433 -10.72 1.55 19.37
C SER A 433 -9.59 1.80 20.38
N GLU A 434 -8.69 0.84 20.58
CA GLU A 434 -7.58 0.94 21.54
C GLU A 434 -6.31 1.61 20.95
N TYR A 435 -6.24 1.82 19.63
CA TYR A 435 -5.09 2.48 18.98
C TYR A 435 -5.16 4.01 19.11
N LYS A 436 -4.84 4.52 20.31
CA LYS A 436 -4.68 5.97 20.52
C LYS A 436 -3.49 6.48 19.69
N PHE A 437 -3.75 7.41 18.76
CA PHE A 437 -2.75 8.08 17.90
C PHE A 437 -1.52 8.59 18.65
N ALA A 438 -1.68 8.96 19.92
CA ALA A 438 -0.59 9.34 20.82
C ALA A 438 0.49 8.25 21.00
N LYS A 439 0.08 6.97 21.11
CA LYS A 439 1.00 5.82 21.24
C LYS A 439 1.76 5.60 19.93
N TYR A 440 1.07 5.68 18.79
CA TYR A 440 1.70 5.62 17.47
C TYR A 440 2.74 6.72 17.27
N ALA A 441 2.40 7.97 17.58
CA ALA A 441 3.34 9.08 17.46
C ALA A 441 4.56 8.90 18.38
N ALA A 442 4.37 8.44 19.62
CA ALA A 442 5.48 8.19 20.54
C ALA A 442 6.42 7.06 20.07
N THR A 443 5.90 6.05 19.37
CA THR A 443 6.70 4.92 18.87
C THR A 443 7.40 5.24 17.55
N TYR A 444 6.78 6.01 16.66
CA TYR A 444 7.25 6.13 15.27
C TYR A 444 7.70 7.53 14.85
N PHE A 445 7.35 8.60 15.59
CA PHE A 445 7.78 9.94 15.20
C PHE A 445 9.26 10.17 15.53
N GLN A 446 9.98 10.77 14.59
CA GLN A 446 11.40 11.07 14.74
C GLN A 446 11.62 12.33 15.59
N GLY A 447 12.54 12.24 16.55
CA GLY A 447 12.94 13.35 17.43
C GLY A 447 11.95 13.62 18.56
N THR A 448 11.84 14.88 18.99
CA THR A 448 10.96 15.28 20.11
C THR A 448 9.55 15.65 19.65
N THR A 449 9.10 15.19 18.48
CA THR A 449 7.81 15.58 17.91
C THR A 449 6.69 14.71 18.45
N THR A 450 5.72 15.34 19.10
CA THR A 450 4.55 14.70 19.69
C THR A 450 3.38 14.61 18.70
N HIS A 451 2.32 13.91 19.08
CA HIS A 451 1.06 13.85 18.33
C HIS A 451 0.30 15.20 18.27
N THR A 452 0.76 16.20 19.02
CA THR A 452 0.13 17.53 19.10
C THR A 452 0.54 18.40 17.92
N TYR A 453 -0.38 19.26 17.47
CA TYR A 453 -0.15 20.13 16.32
C TYR A 453 0.98 21.13 16.56
N VAL A 454 1.93 21.21 15.62
CA VAL A 454 3.09 22.12 15.68
C VAL A 454 2.97 23.20 14.62
N ARG A 455 2.88 24.47 15.04
CA ARG A 455 2.73 25.64 14.15
C ARG A 455 4.04 26.13 13.51
N ARG A 456 5.11 25.34 13.58
CA ARG A 456 6.45 25.70 13.09
C ARG A 456 6.91 24.66 12.04
N PRO A 457 7.76 25.07 11.08
CA PRO A 457 8.36 24.12 10.14
C PRO A 457 9.14 23.03 10.87
N LEU A 458 8.99 21.78 10.43
CA LEU A 458 9.78 20.67 10.93
C LEU A 458 11.22 20.76 10.43
N LYS A 459 12.18 20.33 11.28
CA LYS A 459 13.59 20.21 10.90
C LYS A 459 13.92 18.86 10.26
N GLN A 460 13.13 17.84 10.57
CA GLN A 460 13.24 16.48 10.06
C GLN A 460 11.83 15.89 9.85
N PRO A 461 11.62 14.97 8.89
CA PRO A 461 10.33 14.33 8.66
C PRO A 461 9.81 13.60 9.90
N LEU A 462 8.48 13.51 10.04
CA LEU A 462 7.87 12.79 11.17
C LEU A 462 8.25 11.31 11.16
N LEU A 463 8.34 10.67 9.99
CA LEU A 463 8.69 9.25 9.86
C LEU A 463 10.04 9.09 9.16
N PHE A 464 10.71 7.97 9.39
CA PHE A 464 11.97 7.66 8.72
C PHE A 464 11.77 7.33 7.25
N HIS A 465 12.61 7.90 6.38
CA HIS A 465 12.62 7.67 4.95
C HIS A 465 14.05 7.37 4.51
N ASP A 466 14.24 6.31 3.72
CA ASP A 466 15.56 5.89 3.23
C ASP A 466 16.12 6.83 2.13
N ASP A 467 15.25 7.52 1.38
CA ASP A 467 15.63 8.39 0.27
C ASP A 467 15.61 9.87 0.68
N GLU A 468 16.71 10.60 0.40
CA GLU A 468 16.83 12.03 0.71
C GLU A 468 15.77 12.88 -0.03
N GLY A 469 15.36 12.46 -1.24
CA GLY A 469 14.31 13.13 -2.01
C GLY A 469 12.95 13.07 -1.31
N ASP A 470 12.61 11.92 -0.75
CA ASP A 470 11.37 11.70 0.01
C ASP A 470 11.39 12.43 1.36
N GLN A 471 12.54 12.51 2.03
CA GLN A 471 12.71 13.33 3.24
C GLN A 471 12.41 14.82 2.96
N LEU A 472 12.99 15.36 1.89
CA LEU A 472 12.75 16.75 1.47
C LEU A 472 11.29 16.98 1.05
N ALA A 473 10.67 16.01 0.38
CA ALA A 473 9.27 16.10 -0.02
C ALA A 473 8.33 16.12 1.22
N ALA A 474 8.60 15.30 2.23
CA ALA A 474 7.85 15.29 3.48
C ALA A 474 7.93 16.64 4.23
N LEU A 475 9.12 17.25 4.27
CA LEU A 475 9.31 18.58 4.86
C LEU A 475 8.56 19.68 4.08
N ALA A 476 8.59 19.63 2.75
CA ALA A 476 7.89 20.56 1.86
C ALA A 476 6.36 20.45 2.00
N VAL A 477 5.84 19.23 2.15
CA VAL A 477 4.42 18.97 2.40
C VAL A 477 4.00 19.56 3.74
N TRP A 478 4.81 19.42 4.80
CA TRP A 478 4.52 20.03 6.10
C TRP A 478 4.41 21.56 6.03
N ILE A 479 5.29 22.22 5.28
CA ILE A 479 5.23 23.67 5.05
C ILE A 479 3.94 24.06 4.33
N THR A 480 3.47 23.22 3.41
CA THR A 480 2.22 23.43 2.67
C THR A 480 1.01 23.29 3.59
N VAL A 481 1.02 22.32 4.51
CA VAL A 481 0.00 22.18 5.57
C VAL A 481 -0.02 23.42 6.47
N LEU A 482 1.14 23.93 6.91
CA LEU A 482 1.20 25.15 7.72
C LEU A 482 0.63 26.39 7.01
N ARG A 483 0.85 26.50 5.69
CA ARG A 483 0.23 27.56 4.88
C ARG A 483 -1.27 27.40 4.76
N PHE A 484 -1.74 26.17 4.53
CA PHE A 484 -3.17 25.86 4.45
C PHE A 484 -3.90 26.15 5.77
N MET A 485 -3.26 25.86 6.90
CA MET A 485 -3.79 26.13 8.25
C MET A 485 -3.68 27.61 8.66
N GLY A 486 -3.09 28.47 7.83
CA GLY A 486 -2.92 29.91 8.10
C GLY A 486 -1.80 30.25 9.08
N ASP A 487 -1.02 29.27 9.54
CA ASP A 487 0.08 29.46 10.48
C ASP A 487 1.37 30.01 9.83
N LEU A 488 1.46 29.97 8.50
CA LEU A 488 2.56 30.54 7.71
C LEU A 488 2.00 31.44 6.60
N PRO A 489 2.54 32.65 6.37
CA PRO A 489 2.07 33.53 5.29
C PRO A 489 2.22 32.87 3.91
N GLU A 490 1.24 33.12 3.04
CA GLU A 490 1.28 32.65 1.65
C GLU A 490 2.50 33.25 0.92
N PRO A 491 3.15 32.47 0.04
CA PRO A 491 4.29 32.96 -0.72
C PRO A 491 3.85 34.10 -1.64
N LYS A 492 4.55 35.25 -1.56
CA LYS A 492 4.36 36.37 -2.50
C LYS A 492 4.81 35.94 -3.90
N TYR A 493 3.88 35.49 -4.74
CA TYR A 493 4.16 35.15 -6.13
C TYR A 493 4.61 36.40 -6.89
N HIS A 494 5.88 36.44 -7.32
CA HIS A 494 6.26 37.38 -8.38
C HIS A 494 5.69 36.83 -9.68
N THR A 495 4.79 37.59 -10.28
CA THR A 495 4.18 37.35 -11.59
C THR A 495 5.27 37.19 -12.65
N ALA A 496 5.63 35.94 -12.93
CA ALA A 496 6.25 35.52 -14.17
C ALA A 496 5.31 34.51 -14.84
N ILE A 497 4.09 34.95 -15.12
CA ILE A 497 3.25 34.32 -16.14
C ILE A 497 3.69 34.95 -17.45
N SER A 498 4.71 34.37 -18.06
CA SER A 498 4.94 34.51 -19.49
C SER A 498 5.44 33.17 -20.02
N ASP A 499 4.70 32.70 -21.02
CA ASP A 499 4.98 31.62 -21.93
C ASP A 499 4.61 30.19 -21.50
N GLY A 500 3.82 29.56 -22.36
CA GLY A 500 3.06 28.34 -22.11
C GLY A 500 3.92 27.09 -22.07
N SER A 501 4.65 26.91 -20.97
CA SER A 501 5.40 25.70 -20.67
C SER A 501 4.88 25.01 -19.40
N GLU A 502 3.67 24.45 -19.49
CA GLU A 502 3.18 23.48 -18.49
C GLU A 502 3.96 22.17 -18.57
N LYS A 503 5.22 22.16 -18.12
CA LYS A 503 6.00 20.94 -17.85
C LYS A 503 6.98 21.11 -16.69
N ILE A 504 6.61 21.86 -15.65
CA ILE A 504 7.37 21.79 -14.38
C ILE A 504 6.86 20.56 -13.62
N PRO A 505 7.70 19.53 -13.37
CA PRO A 505 7.31 18.35 -12.61
C PRO A 505 6.79 18.74 -11.23
N VAL A 506 5.78 18.01 -10.74
CA VAL A 506 5.16 18.27 -9.43
C VAL A 506 6.21 18.32 -8.31
N MET A 507 7.22 17.43 -8.35
CA MET A 507 8.32 17.43 -7.38
C MET A 507 9.12 18.74 -7.38
N THR A 508 9.35 19.33 -8.54
CA THR A 508 10.05 20.61 -8.66
C THR A 508 9.25 21.74 -8.01
N LYS A 509 7.92 21.75 -8.19
CA LYS A 509 7.03 22.71 -7.50
C LYS A 509 7.01 22.49 -5.98
N ILE A 510 7.07 21.23 -5.53
CA ILE A 510 7.12 20.89 -4.10
C ILE A 510 8.43 21.38 -3.49
N TYR A 511 9.59 21.16 -4.11
CA TYR A 511 10.88 21.60 -3.56
C TYR A 511 11.06 23.14 -3.55
N GLU A 512 10.40 23.87 -4.44
CA GLU A 512 10.37 25.34 -4.41
C GLU A 512 9.78 25.90 -3.10
N THR A 513 8.96 25.11 -2.39
CA THR A 513 8.38 25.51 -1.11
C THR A 513 9.40 25.58 0.04
N LEU A 514 10.55 24.89 -0.07
CA LEU A 514 11.65 24.87 0.91
C LEU A 514 12.60 26.08 0.83
N GLY A 515 12.37 26.99 -0.12
CA GLY A 515 13.11 28.25 -0.28
C GLY A 515 14.34 28.15 -1.21
N LYS A 516 14.59 29.24 -1.97
CA LYS A 516 15.61 29.31 -3.04
C LYS A 516 17.07 29.06 -2.60
N LYS A 517 17.40 29.24 -1.31
CA LYS A 517 18.77 29.08 -0.78
C LYS A 517 19.14 27.62 -0.50
N THR A 518 18.18 26.80 -0.11
CA THR A 518 18.36 25.38 0.25
C THR A 518 18.51 24.53 -1.01
N TYR A 519 17.60 24.72 -1.98
CA TYR A 519 17.59 24.03 -3.27
C TYR A 519 18.91 24.16 -4.07
N LYS A 520 19.56 25.33 -4.04
CA LYS A 520 20.76 25.60 -4.85
C LYS A 520 22.04 24.98 -4.27
N ARG A 521 22.11 24.81 -2.95
CA ARG A 521 23.30 24.28 -2.24
C ARG A 521 23.37 22.76 -2.33
N GLU A 522 22.22 22.08 -2.39
CA GLU A 522 22.13 20.61 -2.34
C GLU A 522 22.09 19.96 -3.73
N LEU A 523 21.60 20.67 -4.76
CA LEU A 523 21.75 20.24 -6.16
C LEU A 523 23.22 20.14 -6.60
N GLN A 524 24.10 20.92 -5.96
CA GLN A 524 25.55 20.82 -6.14
C GLN A 524 26.17 19.63 -5.38
N ALA A 525 25.55 19.17 -4.29
CA ALA A 525 26.00 17.99 -3.54
C ALA A 525 25.65 16.69 -4.27
N LEU A 526 24.46 16.62 -4.87
CA LEU A 526 24.03 15.48 -5.70
C LEU A 526 24.80 15.33 -7.03
N GLN A 527 25.57 16.35 -7.41
CA GLN A 527 26.43 16.34 -8.62
C GLN A 527 27.89 16.00 -8.32
N GLY A 528 28.28 15.88 -7.04
CA GLY A 528 29.68 15.86 -6.61
C GLY A 528 30.34 14.49 -6.41
N GLU A 529 29.60 13.38 -6.42
CA GLU A 529 30.19 12.06 -6.18
C GLU A 529 30.32 11.24 -7.47
N GLY A 530 31.44 11.42 -8.15
CA GLY A 530 31.86 10.50 -9.21
C GLY A 530 32.75 11.12 -10.26
N GLU A 531 33.98 11.49 -9.92
CA GLU A 531 35.08 11.50 -10.89
C GLU A 531 36.44 11.53 -10.17
N MET A 532 37.19 10.43 -10.30
CA MET A 532 38.60 10.34 -9.92
C MET A 532 39.44 10.34 -11.21
N GLN A 533 40.47 11.19 -11.22
CA GLN A 533 41.71 11.21 -12.03
C GLN A 533 41.80 12.04 -13.35
N LEU A 534 42.79 12.96 -13.30
CA LEU A 534 43.39 13.91 -14.26
C LEU A 534 44.25 13.23 -15.37
N PRO A 535 44.92 13.94 -16.34
CA PRO A 535 44.91 15.39 -16.69
C PRO A 535 44.78 15.74 -18.21
N GLN A 536 44.40 17.01 -18.43
CA GLN A 536 44.70 17.97 -19.54
C GLN A 536 45.20 17.51 -20.92
N SER A 537 44.45 17.86 -21.98
CA SER A 537 44.91 18.74 -23.06
C SER A 537 43.76 19.21 -23.99
N ASP A 538 43.65 20.52 -24.13
CA ASP A 538 43.22 21.36 -25.26
C ASP A 538 41.83 21.28 -25.95
N VAL A 539 41.13 22.42 -25.75
CA VAL A 539 40.63 23.36 -26.78
C VAL A 539 39.45 22.95 -27.68
N HIS A 540 38.32 23.61 -27.37
CA HIS A 540 37.21 24.04 -28.23
C HIS A 540 36.41 23.01 -29.03
N LYS A 541 35.18 22.76 -28.54
CA LYS A 541 33.96 23.09 -29.32
C LYS A 541 32.74 23.16 -28.41
N LYS A 542 32.11 24.34 -28.41
CA LYS A 542 30.71 24.52 -28.02
C LYS A 542 29.88 23.49 -28.79
N ASN A 543 29.14 22.63 -28.09
CA ASN A 543 27.81 22.20 -28.50
C ASN A 543 27.09 21.51 -27.34
N SER A 544 26.19 22.30 -26.77
CA SER A 544 24.93 21.96 -26.11
C SER A 544 24.66 20.47 -25.85
N VAL A 545 24.55 20.17 -24.55
CA VAL A 545 24.09 18.93 -23.88
C VAL A 545 22.72 18.42 -24.39
N ARG A 546 22.07 19.13 -25.33
CA ARG A 546 20.78 18.78 -25.93
C ARG A 546 20.77 17.44 -26.68
N HIS A 547 21.92 16.94 -27.15
CA HIS A 547 21.97 15.66 -27.88
C HIS A 547 22.24 14.41 -27.03
N LYS A 548 22.65 14.56 -25.76
CA LYS A 548 22.89 13.40 -24.87
C LYS A 548 21.66 13.00 -24.05
N LEU A 549 20.68 13.92 -23.91
CA LEU A 549 19.42 13.66 -23.21
C LEU A 549 18.38 12.88 -24.03
N VAL A 550 18.59 12.70 -25.34
CA VAL A 550 17.67 11.98 -26.23
C VAL A 550 17.79 10.46 -26.10
N SER A 551 18.82 9.94 -25.44
CA SER A 551 19.00 8.49 -25.23
C SER A 551 18.42 7.94 -23.90
N LEU A 552 17.95 8.81 -22.98
CA LEU A 552 17.39 8.39 -21.69
C LEU A 552 15.91 8.77 -21.48
N THR A 553 15.24 9.35 -22.49
CA THR A 553 13.80 9.70 -22.44
C THR A 553 12.95 8.88 -23.42
N LEU A 554 13.16 7.57 -23.45
CA LEU A 554 12.18 6.60 -23.98
C LEU A 554 11.72 5.63 -22.89
N LYS A 555 11.18 6.16 -21.80
CA LYS A 555 10.09 5.49 -21.08
C LYS A 555 8.82 6.30 -21.29
N LYS A 556 8.09 5.97 -22.35
CA LYS A 556 6.68 6.32 -22.55
C LYS A 556 5.91 5.91 -21.28
N LYS A 557 5.73 6.81 -20.32
CA LYS A 557 4.58 6.75 -19.40
C LYS A 557 3.41 7.33 -20.18
N SER A 558 2.54 6.43 -20.62
CA SER A 558 1.26 6.76 -21.25
C SER A 558 0.49 7.71 -20.34
N LYS A 559 0.07 8.86 -20.91
CA LYS A 559 -1.02 9.68 -20.38
C LYS A 559 -2.24 8.76 -20.23
N ILE A 560 -2.45 8.26 -19.02
CA ILE A 560 -3.71 7.71 -18.57
C ILE A 560 -4.51 8.93 -18.13
N THR A 561 -5.61 9.21 -18.82
CA THR A 561 -6.57 10.25 -18.46
C THR A 561 -7.18 9.92 -17.09
N GLU A 562 -7.58 10.93 -16.32
CA GLU A 562 -8.31 10.83 -15.03
C GLU A 562 -9.47 9.80 -15.09
N GLU A 563 -10.01 9.59 -16.28
CA GLU A 563 -11.00 8.58 -16.69
C GLU A 563 -10.60 7.12 -16.39
N VAL A 564 -9.32 6.74 -16.55
CA VAL A 564 -8.84 5.38 -16.24
C VAL A 564 -8.67 5.19 -14.73
N ARG A 565 -8.36 6.26 -13.99
CA ARG A 565 -8.31 6.23 -12.51
C ARG A 565 -9.71 6.02 -11.93
N ARG A 566 -10.72 6.73 -12.47
CA ARG A 566 -12.12 6.55 -12.05
C ARG A 566 -12.69 5.18 -12.44
N ARG A 567 -12.35 4.64 -13.63
CA ARG A 567 -12.66 3.25 -14.00
C ARG A 567 -11.98 2.23 -13.07
N SER A 568 -10.77 2.52 -12.59
CA SER A 568 -10.04 1.67 -11.63
C SER A 568 -10.63 1.73 -10.20
N GLU A 569 -11.23 2.86 -9.82
CA GLU A 569 -11.94 3.01 -8.53
C GLU A 569 -13.34 2.38 -8.57
N ALA A 570 -14.03 2.41 -9.73
CA ALA A 570 -15.31 1.72 -9.94
C ALA A 570 -15.16 0.19 -9.95
N THR A 571 -14.07 -0.34 -10.51
CA THR A 571 -13.76 -1.79 -10.47
C THR A 571 -13.44 -2.29 -9.06
N LYS A 572 -12.98 -1.42 -8.15
CA LYS A 572 -12.75 -1.76 -6.75
C LYS A 572 -14.01 -1.74 -5.88
N SER A 573 -15.03 -0.96 -6.24
CA SER A 573 -16.21 -0.72 -5.40
C SER A 573 -17.46 -1.52 -5.76
N LYS A 574 -17.51 -2.22 -6.91
CA LYS A 574 -18.71 -2.97 -7.40
C LYS A 574 -20.04 -2.18 -7.38
N LYS A 575 -20.00 -0.84 -7.25
CA LYS A 575 -21.21 -0.03 -7.19
C LYS A 575 -21.77 0.18 -8.60
N PRO A 576 -23.06 -0.07 -8.84
CA PRO A 576 -23.66 0.12 -10.17
C PRO A 576 -23.70 1.61 -10.55
N ILE A 577 -23.34 1.90 -11.79
CA ILE A 577 -23.34 3.21 -12.42
C ILE A 577 -24.73 3.45 -13.04
N MET A 578 -25.39 4.52 -12.61
CA MET A 578 -26.68 4.95 -13.15
C MET A 578 -26.46 5.80 -14.41
N LEU A 579 -26.92 5.32 -15.57
CA LEU A 579 -26.86 6.03 -16.84
C LEU A 579 -28.26 6.50 -17.27
N PRO A 580 -28.55 7.81 -17.26
CA PRO A 580 -29.77 8.34 -17.85
C PRO A 580 -29.66 8.37 -19.38
N VAL A 581 -30.61 7.76 -20.08
CA VAL A 581 -30.74 7.79 -21.54
C VAL A 581 -31.97 8.61 -21.90
N THR A 582 -31.77 9.71 -22.62
CA THR A 582 -32.85 10.60 -23.07
C THR A 582 -33.23 10.25 -24.50
N PHE A 583 -34.53 10.07 -24.74
CA PHE A 583 -35.11 9.80 -26.05
C PHE A 583 -35.48 11.12 -26.76
N MET A 584 -35.68 11.05 -28.08
CA MET A 584 -36.04 12.21 -28.91
C MET A 584 -37.43 12.78 -28.58
N ASP A 585 -38.27 12.03 -27.87
CA ASP A 585 -39.55 12.48 -27.33
C ASP A 585 -39.43 13.25 -25.99
N GLY A 586 -38.19 13.46 -25.51
CA GLY A 586 -37.89 14.14 -24.25
C GLY A 586 -38.02 13.25 -23.01
N THR A 587 -38.34 11.95 -23.15
CA THR A 587 -38.41 11.03 -22.02
C THR A 587 -37.02 10.51 -21.63
N THR A 588 -36.77 10.37 -20.33
CA THR A 588 -35.48 9.85 -19.83
C THR A 588 -35.68 8.52 -19.12
N LYS A 589 -34.90 7.50 -19.50
CA LYS A 589 -34.86 6.19 -18.83
C LYS A 589 -33.49 5.94 -18.23
N THR A 590 -33.45 5.63 -16.95
CA THR A 590 -32.21 5.30 -16.26
C THR A 590 -31.91 3.81 -16.34
N LEU A 591 -30.69 3.46 -16.72
CA LEU A 591 -30.14 2.11 -16.76
C LEU A 591 -29.07 1.93 -15.69
N LEU A 592 -29.07 0.77 -15.04
CA LEU A 592 -28.02 0.35 -14.12
C LEU A 592 -26.97 -0.39 -14.94
N THR A 593 -25.72 0.06 -14.87
CA THR A 593 -24.60 -0.53 -15.62
C THR A 593 -23.41 -0.75 -14.71
N ASP A 594 -22.59 -1.75 -15.01
CA ASP A 594 -21.32 -1.94 -14.33
C ASP A 594 -20.16 -1.40 -15.19
N SER A 595 -18.94 -1.49 -14.66
CA SER A 595 -17.74 -1.04 -15.37
C SER A 595 -17.30 -1.96 -16.51
N ALA A 596 -17.97 -3.12 -16.70
CA ALA A 596 -17.69 -4.09 -17.74
C ALA A 596 -18.76 -4.11 -18.85
N THR A 597 -19.90 -3.44 -18.65
CA THR A 597 -21.05 -3.44 -19.57
C THR A 597 -20.64 -2.86 -20.92
N THR A 598 -20.83 -3.64 -21.98
CA THR A 598 -20.53 -3.22 -23.35
C THR A 598 -21.67 -2.37 -23.93
N ALA A 599 -21.35 -1.54 -24.93
CA ALA A 599 -22.35 -0.73 -25.62
C ALA A 599 -23.48 -1.57 -26.24
N LYS A 600 -23.17 -2.79 -26.68
CA LYS A 600 -24.15 -3.74 -27.22
C LYS A 600 -25.12 -4.22 -26.14
N GLU A 601 -24.60 -4.67 -25.01
CA GLU A 601 -25.42 -5.10 -23.86
C GLU A 601 -26.30 -3.97 -23.33
N LEU A 602 -25.80 -2.73 -23.39
CA LEU A 602 -26.58 -1.55 -23.04
C LEU A 602 -27.75 -1.30 -24.01
N CYS A 603 -27.50 -1.43 -25.31
CA CYS A 603 -28.54 -1.30 -26.35
C CYS A 603 -29.58 -2.40 -26.21
N ASP A 604 -29.17 -3.64 -25.93
CA ASP A 604 -30.05 -4.77 -25.72
C ASP A 604 -30.92 -4.56 -24.47
N ALA A 605 -30.32 -4.16 -23.35
CA ALA A 605 -31.03 -3.89 -22.09
C ALA A 605 -32.03 -2.72 -22.22
N LEU A 606 -31.69 -1.68 -22.99
CA LEU A 606 -32.63 -0.60 -23.27
C LEU A 606 -33.78 -1.07 -24.16
N SER A 607 -33.47 -1.84 -25.21
CA SER A 607 -34.45 -2.37 -26.17
C SER A 607 -35.48 -3.28 -25.50
N ASP A 608 -35.02 -4.13 -24.57
CA ASP A 608 -35.89 -4.96 -23.74
C ASP A 608 -36.78 -4.11 -22.83
N LYS A 609 -36.23 -3.05 -22.23
CA LYS A 609 -36.96 -2.14 -21.31
C LYS A 609 -38.04 -1.31 -22.01
N ILE A 610 -37.89 -1.06 -23.32
CA ILE A 610 -38.86 -0.33 -24.15
C ILE A 610 -39.68 -1.24 -25.08
N ASN A 611 -39.54 -2.57 -24.97
CA ASN A 611 -40.25 -3.58 -25.76
C ASN A 611 -40.14 -3.38 -27.29
N LEU A 612 -38.94 -3.05 -27.79
CA LEU A 612 -38.68 -2.95 -29.23
C LEU A 612 -38.74 -4.32 -29.91
N ARG A 613 -39.53 -4.43 -31.00
CA ARG A 613 -39.71 -5.67 -31.78
C ARG A 613 -38.56 -5.96 -32.75
N ASP A 614 -37.83 -4.93 -33.19
CA ASP A 614 -36.69 -5.06 -34.09
C ASP A 614 -35.51 -4.22 -33.55
N ARG A 615 -34.32 -4.81 -33.58
CA ARG A 615 -33.06 -4.26 -33.02
C ARG A 615 -32.05 -3.93 -34.12
N PHE A 616 -32.38 -4.17 -35.38
CA PHE A 616 -31.46 -3.97 -36.50
C PHE A 616 -31.44 -2.48 -36.91
N GLY A 617 -30.25 -1.85 -36.89
CA GLY A 617 -30.06 -0.48 -37.39
C GLY A 617 -30.24 0.66 -36.38
N PHE A 618 -30.49 0.38 -35.09
CA PHE A 618 -30.56 1.42 -34.06
C PHE A 618 -29.18 1.73 -33.46
N SER A 619 -28.84 3.00 -33.36
CA SER A 619 -27.66 3.50 -32.64
C SER A 619 -28.08 4.47 -31.54
N LEU A 620 -27.62 4.24 -30.30
CA LEU A 620 -27.86 5.16 -29.18
C LEU A 620 -26.76 6.21 -29.12
N TYR A 621 -27.14 7.48 -29.14
CA TYR A 621 -26.25 8.57 -28.78
C TYR A 621 -26.32 8.77 -27.27
N ILE A 622 -25.23 8.49 -26.57
CA ILE A 622 -25.14 8.65 -25.12
C ILE A 622 -24.20 9.81 -24.85
N ALA A 623 -24.77 10.96 -24.46
CA ALA A 623 -24.01 12.07 -23.94
C ALA A 623 -23.64 11.76 -22.48
N LEU A 624 -22.35 11.61 -22.21
CA LEU A 624 -21.82 11.38 -20.88
C LEU A 624 -21.08 12.64 -20.44
N PHE A 625 -21.66 13.38 -19.50
CA PHE A 625 -21.11 14.64 -18.95
C PHE A 625 -21.00 15.78 -19.99
N ASP A 626 -22.09 16.09 -20.69
CA ASP A 626 -22.21 17.22 -21.62
C ASP A 626 -21.15 17.26 -22.75
N LYS A 627 -20.81 16.08 -23.29
CA LYS A 627 -20.09 15.91 -24.56
C LYS A 627 -20.79 14.93 -25.47
#